data_AF-A0A329L1U7-F1
#
_entry.id   AF-A0A329L1U7-F1
#
_cell.length_a   1.000
_cell.length_b   1.000
_cell.length_c   1.000
_cell.angle_alpha   90.00
_cell.angle_beta   90.00
_cell.angle_gamma   90.00
#
_symmetry.space_group_name_H-M   'P 1'
#
loop_
_entity.id
_entity.type
_entity.pdbx_description
1 polymer ?
#
loop_
_entity_poly.entity_id
_entity_poly.type
_entity_poly.pdbx_seq_one_letter_code
_entity_poly.pdbx_strand_id
1 'polypeptide(L)'
;MATTAGARPDATPRRWRSWRWVLVTLLVLAVIAGVDAYLTAPRPGARMDPAATGPDGAHALVELLRNAGVDVVVANNIADVEQTARPDALILVAQSQYLTDTLLDRLASVRSDLLLVEPTTRTREALLPDVRISGANGFDLDPNCTLREAVRAGPVRFGPSNTYEPKDGRGMTRCYDGALIRFREDGRTVTAVGNTDFMTNGGLLQAGNAALAMNLAGDRPRLIWYAPHQVEGESSARTSLFELIPPNVIWIVGQLALVVLLVAVWKGRRPGPLVAEELPVVVR
;
A
#
# COMPACT_ATOMS: atom_id res chain seq x y z
N MET A 1 -54.23 -69.47 11.43
CA MET A 1 -53.95 -68.11 11.94
C MET A 1 -52.48 -68.09 12.34
N ALA A 2 -51.57 -67.69 11.46
CA ALA A 2 -51.18 -66.31 11.12
C ALA A 2 -49.83 -65.99 11.79
N THR A 3 -48.79 -66.21 10.98
CA THR A 3 -47.44 -65.62 10.96
C THR A 3 -47.28 -64.26 11.66
N THR A 4 -46.13 -64.02 12.30
CA THR A 4 -45.16 -63.01 11.80
C THR A 4 -43.79 -63.14 12.47
N ALA A 5 -42.77 -63.33 11.63
CA ALA A 5 -41.37 -63.13 11.96
C ALA A 5 -41.12 -61.62 12.16
N GLY A 6 -40.53 -61.24 13.30
CA GLY A 6 -40.02 -59.89 13.51
C GLY A 6 -38.68 -59.74 12.79
N ALA A 7 -38.72 -59.19 11.58
CA ALA A 7 -37.53 -58.74 10.87
C ALA A 7 -36.83 -57.61 11.64
N ARG A 8 -35.50 -57.70 11.79
CA ARG A 8 -34.63 -56.64 12.30
C ARG A 8 -34.64 -55.46 11.31
N PRO A 9 -34.83 -54.21 11.75
CA PRO A 9 -34.34 -53.07 11.00
C PRO A 9 -32.89 -52.81 11.40
N ASP A 10 -31.95 -53.22 10.55
CA ASP A 10 -30.57 -52.71 10.57
C ASP A 10 -30.60 -51.21 10.21
N ALA A 11 -30.67 -50.35 11.23
CA ALA A 11 -30.51 -48.91 11.06
C ALA A 11 -29.00 -48.58 10.93
N THR A 12 -28.51 -48.64 9.70
CA THR A 12 -27.17 -48.22 9.28
C THR A 12 -26.74 -46.84 9.81
N PRO A 13 -25.44 -46.63 10.13
CA PRO A 13 -24.91 -45.38 10.68
C PRO A 13 -24.68 -44.34 9.57
N ARG A 14 -25.73 -43.90 8.87
CA ARG A 14 -25.60 -42.99 7.72
C ARG A 14 -25.61 -41.49 8.09
N ARG A 15 -25.71 -41.14 9.37
CA ARG A 15 -25.80 -39.75 9.84
C ARG A 15 -24.45 -39.13 10.25
N TRP A 16 -23.43 -39.96 10.50
CA TRP A 16 -22.11 -39.50 10.93
C TRP A 16 -21.22 -39.09 9.76
N ARG A 17 -21.42 -39.70 8.59
CA ARG A 17 -20.69 -39.38 7.36
C ARG A 17 -21.12 -38.04 6.77
N SER A 18 -22.41 -37.69 6.84
CA SER A 18 -22.92 -36.40 6.35
C SER A 18 -22.40 -35.23 7.18
N TRP A 19 -22.34 -35.34 8.50
CA TRP A 19 -21.84 -34.26 9.36
C TRP A 19 -20.32 -34.06 9.24
N ARG A 20 -19.56 -35.14 8.99
CA ARG A 20 -18.13 -35.06 8.64
C ARG A 20 -17.89 -34.28 7.36
N TRP A 21 -18.69 -34.52 6.32
CA TRP A 21 -18.58 -33.75 5.07
C TRP A 21 -18.94 -32.28 5.26
N VAL A 22 -19.97 -31.97 6.06
CA VAL A 22 -20.30 -30.57 6.39
C VAL A 22 -19.15 -29.87 7.14
N LEU A 23 -18.53 -30.53 8.12
CA LEU A 23 -17.39 -29.99 8.85
C LEU A 23 -16.16 -29.78 7.95
N VAL A 24 -15.87 -30.73 7.06
CA VAL A 24 -14.77 -30.59 6.09
C VAL A 24 -15.05 -29.43 5.13
N THR A 25 -16.26 -29.29 4.60
CA THR A 25 -16.62 -28.17 3.72
C THR A 25 -16.48 -26.84 4.45
N LEU A 26 -16.96 -26.72 5.69
CA LEU A 26 -16.81 -25.49 6.49
C LEU A 26 -15.34 -25.18 6.78
N LEU A 27 -14.52 -26.19 7.08
CA LEU A 27 -13.08 -26.01 7.28
C LEU A 27 -12.41 -25.52 5.99
N VAL A 28 -12.71 -26.13 4.85
CA VAL A 28 -12.15 -25.72 3.55
C VAL A 28 -12.56 -24.28 3.22
N LEU A 29 -13.84 -23.93 3.42
CA LEU A 29 -14.31 -22.55 3.21
C LEU A 29 -13.61 -21.56 4.16
N ALA A 30 -13.39 -21.93 5.42
CA ALA A 30 -12.67 -21.09 6.38
C ALA A 30 -11.18 -20.93 6.00
N VAL A 31 -10.53 -21.99 5.50
CA VAL A 31 -9.15 -21.92 5.01
C VAL A 31 -9.06 -21.04 3.77
N ILE A 32 -9.95 -21.21 2.80
CA ILE A 32 -10.01 -20.37 1.59
C ILE A 32 -10.23 -18.91 1.99
N ALA A 33 -11.23 -18.63 2.85
CA ALA A 33 -11.49 -17.28 3.33
C ALA A 33 -10.30 -16.70 4.10
N GLY A 34 -9.59 -17.51 4.89
CA GLY A 34 -8.40 -17.09 5.63
C GLY A 34 -7.21 -16.78 4.72
N VAL A 35 -6.97 -17.61 3.70
CA VAL A 35 -5.93 -17.39 2.69
C VAL A 35 -6.27 -16.16 1.85
N ASP A 36 -7.51 -16.01 1.41
CA ASP A 36 -7.98 -14.87 0.63
C ASP A 36 -7.83 -13.57 1.43
N ALA A 37 -8.28 -13.56 2.69
CA ALA A 37 -8.10 -12.42 3.59
C ALA A 37 -6.62 -12.09 3.84
N TYR A 38 -5.75 -13.10 3.94
CA TYR A 38 -4.31 -12.87 4.12
C TYR A 38 -3.65 -12.28 2.87
N LEU A 39 -4.01 -12.78 1.68
CA LEU A 39 -3.44 -12.31 0.41
C LEU A 39 -3.95 -10.94 0.01
N THR A 40 -5.18 -10.58 0.41
CA THR A 40 -5.83 -9.30 0.10
C THR A 40 -5.66 -8.24 1.18
N ALA A 41 -5.13 -8.61 2.36
CA ALA A 41 -4.89 -7.66 3.44
C ALA A 41 -3.98 -6.51 2.96
N PRO A 42 -4.41 -5.24 3.14
CA PRO A 42 -3.56 -4.10 2.83
C PRO A 42 -2.26 -4.20 3.63
N ARG A 43 -1.12 -4.04 2.95
CA ARG A 43 0.17 -3.87 3.60
C ARG A 43 0.22 -2.45 4.15
N PRO A 44 0.15 -2.27 5.48
CA PRO A 44 0.25 -0.95 6.06
C PRO A 44 1.66 -0.42 5.79
N GLY A 45 1.77 0.87 5.62
CA GLY A 45 3.03 1.57 5.48
C GLY A 45 2.80 3.05 5.58
N ALA A 46 3.91 3.79 5.58
CA ALA A 46 3.85 5.23 5.68
C ALA A 46 3.33 5.85 4.37
N ARG A 47 2.97 7.13 4.44
CA ARG A 47 2.45 7.86 3.31
C ARG A 47 3.52 7.98 2.22
N MET A 48 3.16 7.70 0.96
CA MET A 48 4.09 7.60 -0.19
C MET A 48 5.10 6.44 -0.11
N ASP A 49 4.88 5.45 0.75
CA ASP A 49 5.67 4.23 0.74
C ASP A 49 5.39 3.43 -0.55
N PRO A 50 6.42 3.16 -1.38
CA PRO A 50 6.26 2.46 -2.65
C PRO A 50 5.89 0.97 -2.50
N ALA A 51 6.01 0.38 -1.31
CA ALA A 51 5.62 -0.99 -1.02
C ALA A 51 4.24 -1.11 -0.33
N ALA A 52 3.71 -0.01 0.18
CA ALA A 52 2.45 0.01 0.93
C ALA A 52 1.23 0.01 0.00
N THR A 53 0.31 -0.93 0.25
CA THR A 53 -0.94 -1.09 -0.54
C THR A 53 -2.15 -0.44 0.14
N GLY A 54 -1.97 0.15 1.32
CA GLY A 54 -2.97 1.01 1.97
C GLY A 54 -3.25 2.30 1.17
N PRO A 55 -4.33 3.04 1.50
CA PRO A 55 -4.76 4.22 0.73
C PRO A 55 -3.72 5.33 0.66
N ASP A 56 -2.92 5.53 1.71
CA ASP A 56 -1.86 6.55 1.77
C ASP A 56 -0.53 6.13 1.10
N GLY A 57 -0.38 4.84 0.78
CA GLY A 57 0.81 4.31 0.10
C GLY A 57 0.88 4.70 -1.38
N ALA A 58 1.96 4.32 -2.06
CA ALA A 58 2.18 4.61 -3.48
C ALA A 58 2.44 3.37 -4.34
N HIS A 59 2.22 2.17 -3.81
CA HIS A 59 2.46 0.91 -4.52
C HIS A 59 1.76 0.83 -5.88
N ALA A 60 0.51 1.29 -6.00
CA ALA A 60 -0.23 1.26 -7.25
C ALA A 60 0.45 2.13 -8.32
N LEU A 61 0.88 3.35 -7.97
CA LEU A 61 1.58 4.23 -8.90
C LEU A 61 2.92 3.64 -9.35
N VAL A 62 3.70 3.09 -8.41
CA VAL A 62 4.99 2.45 -8.72
C VAL A 62 4.81 1.28 -9.67
N GLU A 63 3.79 0.45 -9.45
CA GLU A 63 3.51 -0.69 -10.31
C GLU A 63 3.00 -0.26 -11.70
N LEU A 64 2.17 0.80 -11.77
CA LEU A 64 1.75 1.38 -13.05
C LEU A 64 2.94 1.94 -13.85
N LEU A 65 3.88 2.62 -13.19
CA LEU A 65 5.09 3.14 -13.82
C LEU A 65 6.00 2.02 -14.36
N ARG A 66 6.22 0.98 -13.56
CA ARG A 66 6.98 -0.21 -13.99
C ARG A 66 6.34 -0.90 -15.18
N ASN A 67 5.03 -1.09 -15.15
CA ASN A 67 4.28 -1.67 -16.27
C ASN A 67 4.30 -0.78 -17.52
N ALA A 68 4.44 0.54 -17.35
CA ALA A 68 4.66 1.49 -18.44
C ALA A 68 6.12 1.53 -18.95
N GLY A 69 7.02 0.71 -18.40
CA GLY A 69 8.42 0.61 -18.81
C GLY A 69 9.38 1.57 -18.13
N VAL A 70 8.95 2.27 -17.08
CA VAL A 70 9.82 3.14 -16.27
C VAL A 70 10.59 2.29 -15.26
N ASP A 71 11.92 2.45 -15.23
CA ASP A 71 12.78 1.82 -14.23
C ASP A 71 12.71 2.59 -12.90
N VAL A 72 11.88 2.10 -11.98
CA VAL A 72 11.66 2.72 -10.66
C VAL A 72 12.61 2.14 -9.61
N VAL A 73 13.62 2.94 -9.23
CA VAL A 73 14.58 2.64 -8.17
C VAL A 73 14.16 3.32 -6.87
N VAL A 74 13.89 2.53 -5.83
CA VAL A 74 13.56 3.06 -4.50
C VAL A 74 14.84 3.41 -3.75
N ALA A 75 14.99 4.66 -3.34
CA ALA A 75 16.09 5.15 -2.52
C ALA A 75 15.64 5.31 -1.06
N ASN A 76 16.33 4.66 -0.13
CA ASN A 76 15.97 4.71 1.29
C ASN A 76 16.69 5.84 2.04
N ASN A 77 17.81 6.30 1.48
CA ASN A 77 18.61 7.38 2.02
C ASN A 77 19.19 8.24 0.89
N ILE A 78 19.73 9.41 1.23
CA ILE A 78 20.31 10.34 0.25
C ILE A 78 21.52 9.76 -0.49
N ALA A 79 22.29 8.85 0.11
CA ALA A 79 23.44 8.24 -0.55
C ALA A 79 23.00 7.30 -1.67
N ASP A 80 21.87 6.59 -1.51
CA ASP A 80 21.26 5.79 -2.58
C ASP A 80 20.87 6.68 -3.78
N VAL A 81 20.33 7.87 -3.49
CA VAL A 81 19.98 8.87 -4.52
C VAL A 81 21.23 9.31 -5.27
N GLU A 82 22.28 9.72 -4.57
CA GLU A 82 23.54 10.18 -5.18
C GLU A 82 24.21 9.09 -6.03
N GLN A 83 24.21 7.84 -5.57
CA GLN A 83 24.79 6.71 -6.30
C GLN A 83 24.01 6.35 -7.56
N THR A 84 22.69 6.49 -7.50
CA THR A 84 21.78 6.11 -8.60
C THR A 84 21.55 7.27 -9.57
N ALA A 85 21.79 8.51 -9.15
CA ALA A 85 21.55 9.71 -9.96
C ALA A 85 22.31 9.64 -11.29
N ARG A 86 21.58 9.91 -12.37
CA ARG A 86 22.10 10.00 -13.74
C ARG A 86 21.52 11.23 -14.44
N PRO A 87 22.17 11.79 -15.47
CA PRO A 87 21.66 12.97 -16.18
C PRO A 87 20.28 12.80 -16.83
N ASP A 88 19.90 11.56 -17.15
CA ASP A 88 18.63 11.18 -17.78
C ASP A 88 17.58 10.66 -16.77
N ALA A 89 17.92 10.61 -15.47
CA ALA A 89 17.00 10.18 -14.42
C ALA A 89 16.16 11.35 -13.88
N LEU A 90 14.97 11.03 -13.40
CA LEU A 90 14.12 11.90 -12.59
C LEU A 90 14.20 11.48 -11.13
N ILE A 91 14.41 12.42 -10.21
CA ILE A 91 14.34 12.19 -8.77
C ILE A 91 13.00 12.73 -8.29
N LEU A 92 12.13 11.84 -7.82
CA LEU A 92 10.92 12.21 -7.08
C LEU A 92 11.28 12.32 -5.61
N VAL A 93 11.00 13.48 -5.03
CA VAL A 93 11.18 13.76 -3.60
C VAL A 93 9.82 14.04 -2.99
N ALA A 94 9.40 13.18 -2.06
CA ALA A 94 8.18 13.34 -1.27
C ALA A 94 8.51 13.27 0.22
N GLN A 95 7.51 13.48 1.08
CA GLN A 95 7.67 13.42 2.55
C GLN A 95 8.80 14.34 3.06
N SER A 96 8.87 15.55 2.48
CA SER A 96 9.97 16.48 2.67
C SER A 96 10.10 17.01 4.11
N GLN A 97 9.13 16.76 4.99
CA GLN A 97 9.20 17.06 6.43
C GLN A 97 10.32 16.31 7.16
N TYR A 98 10.80 15.19 6.61
CA TYR A 98 11.92 14.41 7.16
C TYR A 98 13.29 14.82 6.60
N LEU A 99 13.34 15.80 5.69
CA LEU A 99 14.59 16.30 5.14
C LEU A 99 15.19 17.40 6.04
N THR A 100 16.43 17.17 6.46
CA THR A 100 17.25 18.18 7.15
C THR A 100 17.96 19.08 6.16
N ASP A 101 18.45 20.22 6.62
CA ASP A 101 19.19 21.18 5.77
C ASP A 101 20.39 20.51 5.08
N THR A 102 21.09 19.62 5.79
CA THR A 102 22.22 18.87 5.23
C THR A 102 21.81 17.91 4.10
N LEU A 103 20.63 17.29 4.19
CA LEU A 103 20.09 16.45 3.11
C LEU A 103 19.64 17.30 1.91
N LEU A 104 19.07 18.49 2.18
CA LEU A 104 18.65 19.43 1.14
C LEU A 104 19.84 19.98 0.36
N ASP A 105 20.94 20.34 1.01
CA ASP A 105 22.18 20.79 0.36
C ASP A 105 22.76 19.70 -0.56
N ARG A 106 22.72 18.44 -0.11
CA ARG A 106 23.14 17.28 -0.90
C ARG A 106 22.22 17.08 -2.11
N LEU A 107 20.89 17.14 -1.95
CA LEU A 107 19.94 17.09 -3.06
C LEU A 107 20.13 18.24 -4.06
N ALA A 108 20.46 19.45 -3.58
CA ALA A 108 20.74 20.59 -4.43
C ALA A 108 21.95 20.36 -5.34
N SER A 109 22.94 19.60 -4.87
CA SER A 109 24.15 19.27 -5.64
C SER A 109 23.92 18.26 -6.79
N VAL A 110 22.83 17.50 -6.75
CA VAL A 110 22.52 16.47 -7.75
C VAL A 110 21.98 17.10 -9.04
N ARG A 111 22.54 16.71 -10.20
CA ARG A 111 22.21 17.33 -11.50
C ARG A 111 21.02 16.69 -12.25
N SER A 112 20.45 15.61 -11.74
CA SER A 112 19.25 14.98 -12.31
C SER A 112 18.03 15.91 -12.24
N ASP A 113 17.03 15.67 -13.09
CA ASP A 113 15.76 16.38 -13.01
C ASP A 113 15.08 16.07 -11.66
N LEU A 114 14.30 17.03 -11.15
CA LEU A 114 13.70 16.96 -9.83
C LEU A 114 12.19 17.15 -9.89
N LEU A 115 11.45 16.24 -9.26
CA LEU A 115 10.02 16.34 -9.02
C LEU A 115 9.78 16.42 -7.51
N LEU A 116 9.51 17.63 -7.03
CA LEU A 116 9.19 17.90 -5.63
C LEU A 116 7.69 17.76 -5.40
N VAL A 117 7.30 16.80 -4.57
CA VAL A 117 5.90 16.52 -4.23
C VAL A 117 5.63 17.07 -2.85
N GLU A 118 4.74 18.07 -2.79
CA GLU A 118 4.34 18.78 -1.57
C GLU A 118 5.55 19.22 -0.72
N PRO A 119 6.49 20.01 -1.29
CA PRO A 119 7.64 20.48 -0.54
C PRO A 119 7.21 21.36 0.64
N THR A 120 7.76 21.09 1.82
CA THR A 120 7.63 21.97 2.98
C THR A 120 8.24 23.33 2.70
N THR A 121 7.90 24.34 3.52
CA THR A 121 8.49 25.68 3.42
C THR A 121 10.03 25.63 3.42
N ARG A 122 10.63 24.81 4.28
CA ARG A 122 12.09 24.61 4.35
C ARG A 122 12.65 24.07 3.04
N THR A 123 12.06 23.00 2.52
CA THR A 123 12.48 22.38 1.25
C THR A 123 12.31 23.33 0.07
N ARG A 124 11.22 24.10 0.02
CA ARG A 124 11.02 25.16 -0.99
C ARG A 124 12.10 26.22 -0.89
N GLU A 125 12.45 26.70 0.30
CA GLU A 125 13.47 27.75 0.45
C GLU A 125 14.85 27.28 0.03
N ALA A 126 15.20 26.04 0.32
CA ALA A 126 16.48 25.44 -0.06
C ALA A 126 16.57 25.13 -1.56
N LEU A 127 15.51 24.58 -2.17
CA LEU A 127 15.54 24.04 -3.54
C LEU A 127 14.84 24.92 -4.58
N LEU A 128 14.00 25.87 -4.15
CA LEU A 128 13.17 26.75 -4.99
C LEU A 128 13.20 28.21 -4.46
N PRO A 129 14.37 28.84 -4.29
CA PRO A 129 14.50 30.13 -3.58
C PRO A 129 13.67 31.26 -4.21
N ASP A 130 13.46 31.22 -5.54
CA ASP A 130 12.74 32.23 -6.31
C ASP A 130 11.23 31.95 -6.44
N VAL A 131 10.73 30.94 -5.74
CA VAL A 131 9.30 30.56 -5.73
C VAL A 131 8.72 30.90 -4.37
N ARG A 132 7.56 31.56 -4.32
CA ARG A 132 6.78 31.79 -3.11
C ARG A 132 5.47 31.01 -3.14
N ILE A 133 4.92 30.73 -1.95
CA ILE A 133 3.62 30.09 -1.82
C ILE A 133 2.53 31.17 -1.95
N SER A 134 1.50 30.86 -2.75
CA SER A 134 0.24 31.58 -2.84
C SER A 134 -0.89 30.73 -2.22
N GLY A 135 -2.04 31.33 -1.93
CA GLY A 135 -3.16 30.67 -1.24
C GLY A 135 -3.66 29.40 -1.94
N ALA A 136 -4.24 28.48 -1.17
CA ALA A 136 -4.82 27.25 -1.69
C ALA A 136 -6.08 27.55 -2.52
N ASN A 137 -6.12 27.08 -3.77
CA ASN A 137 -7.24 27.28 -4.67
C ASN A 137 -7.80 25.92 -5.12
N GLY A 138 -9.12 25.75 -4.96
CA GLY A 138 -9.91 24.71 -5.63
C GLY A 138 -9.67 23.26 -5.18
N PHE A 139 -10.65 22.41 -5.47
CA PHE A 139 -10.51 20.96 -5.35
C PHE A 139 -10.33 20.32 -6.73
N ASP A 140 -11.15 20.73 -7.71
CA ASP A 140 -11.02 20.31 -9.10
C ASP A 140 -10.40 21.46 -9.89
N LEU A 141 -9.25 21.21 -10.51
CA LEU A 141 -8.49 22.22 -11.23
C LEU A 141 -8.28 21.78 -12.68
N ASP A 142 -8.51 22.70 -13.61
CA ASP A 142 -8.14 22.56 -15.01
C ASP A 142 -6.64 22.89 -15.20
N PRO A 143 -5.96 22.27 -16.18
CA PRO A 143 -4.51 22.43 -16.34
C PRO A 143 -4.11 23.88 -16.66
N ASN A 144 -4.91 24.64 -17.41
CA ASN A 144 -4.71 26.07 -17.71
C ASN A 144 -3.28 26.45 -18.16
N CYS A 145 -2.60 25.54 -18.86
CA CYS A 145 -1.21 25.70 -19.27
C CYS A 145 -0.88 24.87 -20.53
N THR A 146 0.34 25.01 -21.05
CA THR A 146 0.82 24.29 -22.24
C THR A 146 1.66 23.04 -21.92
N LEU A 147 1.79 22.70 -20.63
CA LEU A 147 2.57 21.53 -20.21
C LEU A 147 1.88 20.24 -20.68
N ARG A 148 2.57 19.47 -21.51
CA ARG A 148 2.04 18.24 -22.13
C ARG A 148 1.48 17.27 -21.09
N GLU A 149 2.19 17.10 -19.98
CA GLU A 149 1.86 16.19 -18.90
C GLU A 149 0.52 16.55 -18.24
N ALA A 150 0.27 17.85 -18.03
CA ALA A 150 -0.95 18.39 -17.45
C ALA A 150 -2.11 18.38 -18.47
N VAL A 151 -1.86 18.81 -19.71
CA VAL A 151 -2.88 18.81 -20.77
C VAL A 151 -3.39 17.40 -21.07
N ARG A 152 -2.52 16.39 -21.08
CA ARG A 152 -2.92 14.99 -21.27
C ARG A 152 -3.70 14.42 -20.09
N ALA A 153 -3.44 14.90 -18.88
CA ALA A 153 -4.17 14.49 -17.69
C ALA A 153 -5.57 15.11 -17.64
N GLY A 154 -5.73 16.31 -18.19
CA GLY A 154 -6.99 17.06 -18.13
C GLY A 154 -7.26 17.59 -16.72
N PRO A 155 -8.54 17.69 -16.31
CA PRO A 155 -8.92 18.12 -14.97
C PRO A 155 -8.43 17.14 -13.91
N VAL A 156 -7.86 17.66 -12.82
CA VAL A 156 -7.28 16.87 -11.72
C VAL A 156 -7.91 17.31 -10.42
N ARG A 157 -8.19 16.34 -9.53
CA ARG A 157 -8.72 16.63 -8.19
C ARG A 157 -7.56 16.72 -7.21
N PHE A 158 -7.11 17.95 -7.01
CA PHE A 158 -6.15 18.29 -5.98
C PHE A 158 -6.89 18.47 -4.64
N GLY A 159 -6.39 17.87 -3.56
CA GLY A 159 -6.86 18.21 -2.21
C GLY A 159 -6.48 19.66 -1.85
N PRO A 160 -6.57 20.05 -0.57
CA PRO A 160 -5.94 21.28 -0.10
C PRO A 160 -4.48 21.33 -0.55
N SER A 161 -4.13 22.28 -1.42
CA SER A 161 -2.84 22.30 -2.11
C SER A 161 -2.16 23.64 -1.95
N ASN A 162 -0.84 23.61 -1.79
CA ASN A 162 -0.03 24.82 -1.92
C ASN A 162 0.00 25.24 -3.38
N THR A 163 -0.25 26.51 -3.66
CA THR A 163 0.01 27.06 -5.00
C THR A 163 1.31 27.85 -4.99
N TYR A 164 1.95 27.96 -6.14
CA TYR A 164 3.26 28.56 -6.27
C TYR A 164 3.27 29.71 -7.28
N GLU A 165 3.99 30.77 -6.92
CA GLU A 165 4.16 31.98 -7.71
C GLU A 165 5.65 32.37 -7.77
N PRO A 166 6.12 32.90 -8.91
CA PRO A 166 7.50 33.38 -9.01
C PRO A 166 7.65 34.67 -8.19
N LYS A 167 8.83 34.88 -7.60
CA LYS A 167 9.19 36.15 -6.93
C LYS A 167 9.51 37.25 -7.96
N ASP A 168 10.35 36.96 -8.94
CA ASP A 168 10.95 37.97 -9.83
C ASP A 168 10.66 37.79 -11.33
N GLY A 169 9.43 37.39 -11.70
CA GLY A 169 9.04 37.29 -13.11
C GLY A 169 9.81 36.22 -13.92
N ARG A 170 10.52 35.30 -13.24
CA ARG A 170 11.20 34.15 -13.84
C ARG A 170 10.23 33.38 -14.75
N GLY A 171 10.72 33.01 -15.93
CA GLY A 171 9.97 32.15 -16.85
C GLY A 171 9.67 30.80 -16.21
N MET A 172 8.42 30.59 -15.84
CA MET A 172 7.95 29.39 -15.17
C MET A 172 6.59 29.00 -15.75
N THR A 173 6.43 27.74 -16.13
CA THR A 173 5.12 27.20 -16.51
C THR A 173 4.34 26.93 -15.23
N ARG A 174 3.13 27.47 -15.15
CA ARG A 174 2.19 27.26 -14.04
C ARG A 174 0.95 26.57 -14.60
N CYS A 175 0.56 25.46 -13.99
CA CYS A 175 -0.64 24.71 -14.30
C CYS A 175 -1.50 24.57 -13.05
N TYR A 176 -2.79 24.29 -13.22
CA TYR A 176 -3.72 24.05 -12.10
C TYR A 176 -3.66 25.21 -11.08
N ASP A 177 -3.83 26.44 -11.56
CA ASP A 177 -3.73 27.69 -10.78
C ASP A 177 -2.43 27.88 -9.97
N GLY A 178 -1.36 27.20 -10.38
CA GLY A 178 -0.06 27.23 -9.72
C GLY A 178 0.17 26.09 -8.72
N ALA A 179 -0.78 25.17 -8.55
CA ALA A 179 -0.56 23.93 -7.79
C ALA A 179 0.51 23.05 -8.43
N LEU A 180 0.78 23.21 -9.73
CA LEU A 180 1.90 22.60 -10.41
C LEU A 180 2.73 23.66 -11.12
N ILE A 181 4.04 23.61 -10.91
CA ILE A 181 5.00 24.50 -11.57
C ILE A 181 6.15 23.72 -12.18
N ARG A 182 6.69 24.22 -13.29
CA ARG A 182 7.89 23.69 -13.93
C ARG A 182 8.76 24.83 -14.44
N PHE A 183 10.05 24.74 -14.17
CA PHE A 183 11.07 25.64 -14.69
C PHE A 183 12.40 24.91 -14.85
N ARG A 184 13.36 25.58 -15.48
CA ARG A 184 14.72 25.07 -15.65
C ARG A 184 15.68 25.88 -14.79
N GLU A 185 16.57 25.20 -14.10
CA GLU A 185 17.58 25.82 -13.23
C GLU A 185 18.86 25.00 -13.31
N ASP A 186 20.00 25.67 -13.45
CA ASP A 186 21.33 25.05 -13.48
C ASP A 186 21.47 23.80 -14.37
N GLY A 187 20.79 23.83 -15.53
CA GLY A 187 20.82 22.76 -16.52
C GLY A 187 19.83 21.62 -16.30
N ARG A 188 19.14 21.55 -15.15
CA ARG A 188 18.11 20.55 -14.83
C ARG A 188 16.69 21.13 -14.88
N THR A 189 15.71 20.28 -15.12
CA THR A 189 14.29 20.62 -14.99
C THR A 189 13.84 20.39 -13.56
N VAL A 190 13.20 21.39 -12.96
CA VAL A 190 12.59 21.29 -11.63
C VAL A 190 11.09 21.43 -11.78
N THR A 191 10.35 20.43 -11.29
CA THR A 191 8.89 20.42 -11.23
C THR A 191 8.49 20.36 -9.76
N ALA A 192 7.53 21.18 -9.34
CA ALA A 192 6.98 21.11 -7.99
C ALA A 192 5.46 21.03 -8.04
N VAL A 193 4.88 20.21 -7.15
CA VAL A 193 3.44 20.01 -7.02
C VAL A 193 3.02 20.25 -5.59
N GLY A 194 1.89 20.93 -5.41
CA GLY A 194 1.44 21.46 -4.13
C GLY A 194 0.83 20.48 -3.15
N ASN A 195 0.58 19.24 -3.57
CA ASN A 195 -0.12 18.23 -2.80
C ASN A 195 0.25 16.83 -3.29
N THR A 196 0.33 15.89 -2.36
CA THR A 196 0.74 14.50 -2.60
C THR A 196 -0.42 13.56 -2.94
N ASP A 197 -1.66 13.88 -2.57
CA ASP A 197 -2.82 12.99 -2.64
C ASP A 197 -3.04 12.38 -4.03
N PHE A 198 -2.81 13.14 -5.11
CA PHE A 198 -3.00 12.63 -6.46
C PHE A 198 -2.07 11.46 -6.84
N MET A 199 -0.99 11.24 -6.07
CA MET A 199 -0.03 10.15 -6.26
C MET A 199 -0.26 8.96 -5.32
N THR A 200 -1.11 9.09 -4.30
CA THR A 200 -1.38 8.00 -3.35
C THR A 200 -2.39 7.01 -3.93
N ASN A 201 -2.35 5.76 -3.47
CA ASN A 201 -3.23 4.69 -3.93
C ASN A 201 -4.72 5.09 -3.87
N GLY A 202 -5.14 5.80 -2.81
CA GLY A 202 -6.51 6.27 -2.65
C GLY A 202 -6.89 7.48 -3.53
N GLY A 203 -5.91 8.27 -3.96
CA GLY A 203 -6.14 9.46 -4.80
C GLY A 203 -6.06 9.20 -6.30
N LEU A 204 -5.39 8.12 -6.75
CA LEU A 204 -5.18 7.84 -8.18
C LEU A 204 -6.47 7.76 -9.00
N LEU A 205 -7.54 7.20 -8.44
CA LEU A 205 -8.81 6.97 -9.15
C LEU A 205 -9.68 8.23 -9.32
N GLN A 206 -9.26 9.37 -8.77
CA GLN A 206 -10.05 10.60 -8.80
C GLN A 206 -9.68 11.45 -10.02
N ALA A 207 -10.68 11.77 -10.86
CA ALA A 207 -10.50 12.62 -12.05
C ALA A 207 -9.26 12.21 -12.89
N GLY A 208 -8.38 13.15 -13.24
CA GLY A 208 -7.13 12.92 -13.98
C GLY A 208 -5.91 12.56 -13.13
N ASN A 209 -6.06 12.26 -11.83
CA ASN A 209 -4.94 12.10 -10.89
C ASN A 209 -3.91 11.05 -11.34
N ALA A 210 -4.36 9.84 -11.69
CA ALA A 210 -3.47 8.79 -12.19
C ALA A 210 -2.74 9.21 -13.48
N ALA A 211 -3.44 9.87 -14.41
CA ALA A 211 -2.84 10.34 -15.65
C ALA A 211 -1.76 11.39 -15.38
N LEU A 212 -2.02 12.36 -14.49
CA LEU A 212 -1.02 13.35 -14.10
C LEU A 212 0.17 12.70 -13.39
N ALA A 213 -0.08 11.85 -12.39
CA ALA A 213 0.97 11.16 -11.64
C ALA A 213 1.89 10.35 -12.56
N MET A 214 1.31 9.58 -13.48
CA MET A 214 2.07 8.81 -14.46
C MET A 214 2.83 9.71 -15.45
N ASN A 215 2.20 10.79 -15.95
CA ASN A 215 2.85 11.69 -16.90
C ASN A 215 4.04 12.44 -16.28
N LEU A 216 3.93 12.84 -15.01
CA LEU A 216 5.00 13.55 -14.30
C LEU A 216 6.12 12.60 -13.85
N ALA A 217 5.78 11.49 -13.20
CA ALA A 217 6.76 10.56 -12.65
C ALA A 217 7.40 9.67 -13.75
N GLY A 218 6.71 9.49 -14.88
CA GLY A 218 7.19 8.77 -16.06
C GLY A 218 7.77 9.66 -17.17
N ASP A 219 8.08 10.93 -16.89
CA ASP A 219 8.66 11.86 -17.88
C ASP A 219 10.07 11.43 -18.34
N ARG A 220 10.73 10.58 -17.54
CA ARG A 220 12.06 10.03 -17.78
C ARG A 220 12.03 8.49 -17.72
N PRO A 221 12.94 7.79 -18.42
CA PRO A 221 12.98 6.33 -18.44
C PRO A 221 13.35 5.70 -17.08
N ARG A 222 14.06 6.46 -16.23
CA ARG A 222 14.43 6.04 -14.88
C ARG A 222 13.93 7.04 -13.85
N LEU A 223 13.25 6.53 -12.84
CA LEU A 223 12.70 7.27 -11.71
C LEU A 223 13.37 6.81 -10.40
N ILE A 224 13.96 7.74 -9.67
CA ILE A 224 14.47 7.52 -8.32
C ILE A 224 13.38 7.99 -7.35
N TRP A 225 12.78 7.05 -6.62
CA TRP A 225 11.75 7.32 -5.64
C TRP A 225 12.38 7.55 -4.27
N TYR A 226 12.44 8.80 -3.82
CA TYR A 226 12.97 9.19 -2.52
C TYR A 226 11.87 9.81 -1.65
N ALA A 227 11.34 9.02 -0.73
CA ALA A 227 10.28 9.41 0.20
C ALA A 227 10.65 8.90 1.60
N PRO A 228 11.51 9.61 2.34
CA PRO A 228 11.88 9.21 3.69
C PRO A 228 10.67 9.26 4.62
N HIS A 229 10.61 8.34 5.58
CA HIS A 229 9.52 8.26 6.57
C HIS A 229 9.97 8.64 8.00
N GLN A 230 11.26 8.91 8.15
CA GLN A 230 11.91 9.31 9.39
C GLN A 230 13.17 10.11 9.03
N VAL A 231 13.64 10.95 9.96
CA VAL A 231 14.86 11.71 9.76
C VAL A 231 16.05 10.76 9.70
N GLU A 232 16.88 10.86 8.66
CA GLU A 232 18.07 10.02 8.53
C GLU A 232 19.03 10.25 9.70
N GLY A 233 19.46 9.17 10.35
CA GLY A 233 20.35 9.22 11.53
C GLY A 233 19.62 9.19 12.88
N GLU A 234 18.31 9.41 12.91
CA GLU A 234 17.48 9.10 14.08
C GLU A 234 17.07 7.62 14.02
N SER A 235 17.91 6.72 14.56
CA SER A 235 17.47 5.33 14.78
C SER A 235 16.32 5.34 15.77
N SER A 236 15.10 5.08 15.28
CA SER A 236 13.95 4.77 16.13
C SER A 236 14.36 3.70 17.16
N ALA A 237 14.22 4.08 18.43
CA ALA A 237 14.58 3.27 19.57
C ALA A 237 13.84 1.93 19.51
N ARG A 238 14.60 0.81 19.49
CA ARG A 238 14.18 -0.57 19.77
C ARG A 238 12.68 -0.84 19.55
N THR A 239 12.30 -1.08 18.30
CA THR A 239 11.03 -1.75 17.99
C THR A 239 10.94 -3.01 18.85
N SER A 240 9.88 -3.10 19.65
CA SER A 240 9.62 -4.25 20.52
C SER A 240 9.42 -5.49 19.64
N LEU A 241 9.95 -6.65 20.02
CA LEU A 241 9.72 -7.91 19.28
C LEU A 241 8.22 -8.21 19.06
N PHE A 242 7.35 -7.65 19.89
CA PHE A 242 5.90 -7.75 19.75
C PHE A 242 5.31 -6.88 18.63
N GLU A 243 5.98 -5.81 18.21
CA GLU A 243 5.59 -4.99 17.04
C GLU A 243 6.01 -5.64 15.72
N LEU A 244 6.97 -6.58 15.75
CA LEU A 244 7.29 -7.42 14.58
C LEU A 244 6.27 -8.53 14.34
N ILE A 245 5.38 -8.82 15.30
CA ILE A 245 4.34 -9.82 15.14
C ILE A 245 3.25 -9.22 14.26
N PRO A 246 3.01 -9.74 13.04
CA PRO A 246 1.95 -9.23 12.18
C PRO A 246 0.60 -9.31 12.90
N PRO A 247 -0.28 -8.31 12.77
CA PRO A 247 -1.61 -8.34 13.39
C PRO A 247 -2.43 -9.58 13.00
N ASN A 248 -2.09 -10.18 11.85
CA ASN A 248 -2.68 -11.40 11.31
C ASN A 248 -2.39 -12.66 12.17
N VAL A 249 -1.37 -12.64 13.04
CA VAL A 249 -1.05 -13.78 13.92
C VAL A 249 -2.16 -14.04 14.94
N ILE A 250 -2.88 -13.00 15.37
CA ILE A 250 -4.04 -13.15 16.27
C ILE A 250 -5.12 -14.01 15.62
N TRP A 251 -5.35 -13.85 14.31
CA TRP A 251 -6.29 -14.68 13.56
C TRP A 251 -5.85 -16.14 13.46
N ILE A 252 -4.55 -16.38 13.25
CA ILE A 252 -3.97 -17.74 13.24
C ILE A 252 -4.17 -18.41 14.61
N VAL A 253 -3.85 -17.71 15.70
CA VAL A 253 -4.05 -18.21 17.07
C VAL A 253 -5.53 -18.50 17.36
N GLY A 254 -6.43 -17.61 16.91
CA GLY A 254 -7.87 -17.81 17.04
C GLY A 254 -8.39 -19.04 16.29
N GLN A 255 -7.91 -19.28 15.06
CA GLN A 255 -8.24 -20.49 14.30
C GLN A 255 -7.70 -21.75 14.96
N LEU A 256 -6.46 -21.72 15.47
CA LEU A 256 -5.84 -22.83 16.21
C LEU A 256 -6.65 -23.15 17.48
N ALA A 257 -7.07 -22.13 18.22
CA ALA A 257 -7.92 -22.27 19.39
C ALA A 257 -9.28 -22.90 19.02
N LEU A 258 -9.91 -22.46 17.94
CA LEU A 258 -11.17 -23.03 17.45
C LEU A 258 -11.01 -24.51 17.07
N VAL A 259 -9.94 -24.88 16.35
CA VAL A 259 -9.64 -26.27 15.99
C VAL A 259 -9.47 -27.13 17.24
N VAL A 260 -8.69 -26.67 18.21
CA VAL A 260 -8.49 -27.38 19.49
C VAL A 260 -9.83 -27.57 20.22
N LEU A 261 -10.68 -26.55 20.23
CA LEU A 261 -11.99 -26.60 20.89
C LEU A 261 -12.93 -27.59 20.19
N LEU A 262 -12.97 -27.61 18.86
CA LEU A 262 -13.73 -28.59 18.08
C LEU A 262 -13.23 -30.01 18.31
N VAL A 263 -11.90 -30.22 18.37
CA VAL A 263 -11.30 -31.52 18.68
C VAL A 263 -11.65 -31.96 20.10
N ALA A 264 -11.61 -31.05 21.07
CA ALA A 264 -11.99 -31.33 22.45
C ALA A 264 -13.46 -31.73 22.56
N VAL A 265 -14.38 -31.02 21.88
CA VAL A 265 -15.80 -31.36 21.82
C VAL A 265 -16.02 -32.72 21.13
N TRP A 266 -15.30 -33.01 20.04
CA TRP A 266 -15.40 -34.29 19.34
C TRP A 266 -14.93 -35.45 20.23
N LYS A 267 -13.78 -35.32 20.89
CA LYS A 267 -13.26 -36.34 21.81
C LYS A 267 -14.10 -36.49 23.09
N GLY A 268 -14.76 -35.42 23.53
CA GLY A 268 -15.63 -35.42 24.71
C GLY A 268 -16.96 -36.17 24.49
N ARG A 269 -17.41 -36.35 23.24
CA ARG A 269 -18.59 -37.17 22.94
C ARG A 269 -18.21 -38.65 22.98
N ARG A 270 -18.32 -39.26 24.16
CA ARG A 270 -18.07 -40.70 24.38
C ARG A 270 -18.86 -41.55 23.36
N PRO A 271 -18.21 -42.47 22.62
CA PRO A 271 -18.95 -43.52 21.91
C PRO A 271 -19.69 -44.40 22.94
N GLY A 272 -20.91 -44.80 22.59
CA GLY A 272 -21.93 -45.37 23.50
C GLY A 272 -21.54 -46.67 24.24
N PRO A 273 -22.45 -47.20 25.09
CA PRO A 273 -22.14 -48.23 26.06
C PRO A 273 -21.54 -49.48 25.42
N LEU A 274 -20.52 -50.05 26.08
CA LEU A 274 -19.98 -51.37 25.74
C LEU A 274 -21.10 -52.39 25.96
N VAL A 275 -21.58 -52.98 24.86
CA VAL A 275 -22.55 -54.07 24.89
C VAL A 275 -21.91 -55.22 25.66
N ALA A 276 -22.49 -55.58 26.79
CA ALA A 276 -22.11 -56.79 27.51
C ALA A 276 -22.59 -57.99 26.69
N GLU A 277 -21.65 -58.77 26.17
CA GLU A 277 -21.93 -60.01 25.46
C GLU A 277 -22.13 -61.12 26.50
N GLU A 278 -23.32 -61.72 26.56
CA GLU A 278 -23.60 -62.85 27.46
C GLU A 278 -22.95 -64.12 26.92
N LEU A 279 -21.93 -64.61 27.62
CA LEU A 279 -21.34 -65.92 27.35
C LEU A 279 -22.19 -67.01 28.01
N PRO A 280 -22.69 -68.01 27.26
CA PRO A 280 -23.43 -69.12 27.84
C PRO A 280 -22.49 -70.05 28.59
N VAL A 281 -22.62 -70.09 29.91
CA VAL A 281 -21.93 -71.05 30.77
C VAL A 281 -22.74 -72.35 30.77
N VAL A 282 -22.21 -73.37 30.10
CA VAL A 282 -22.71 -74.75 30.21
C VAL A 282 -22.08 -75.37 31.46
N VAL A 283 -22.87 -75.54 32.51
CA VAL A 283 -22.48 -76.35 33.68
C VAL A 283 -23.03 -77.76 33.51
N ARG A 284 -22.16 -78.77 33.57
CA ARG A 284 -22.52 -80.19 33.67
C ARG A 284 -22.53 -80.62 35.13
#